data_AF-A0A9E6SUE4-F1
#
_entry.id   AF-A0A9E6SUE4-F1
#
_cell.length_a   1.000
_cell.length_b   1.000
_cell.length_c   1.000
_cell.angle_alpha   90.00
_cell.angle_beta   90.00
_cell.angle_gamma   90.00
#
_symmetry.space_group_name_H-M   'P 1'
#
loop_
_entity.id
_entity.type
_entity.pdbx_description
1 polymer ?
#
loop_
_entity_poly.entity_id
_entity_poly.type
_entity_poly.pdbx_seq_one_letter_code
_entity_poly.pdbx_strand_id
1 'polypeptide(L)'
;MDRTLTFIHAADLHLGAPVRGLAALSPGWAERVSRAVDEAYDNVIAAAVSRSVDFVVFAGDLFDSSTVSYRSYAKLFQGFERLADAGIPAYLVTGNHDPYTSWRHDFFALPENVVLFAADRPDFALFERDGEPLCLVAGRGFFNHAWPQDVCIAEGLTRTAAEEALEAVRPGASAAPFSVGVLHTGLTIDPLKAPVSPSLLERAGMDYWALGHVHKKHVFPSLDRPRMAFSGCTQGRDVQETGSRGVFAVTLEVGCDPVLEFVPTASVVWQCMDVDVSDCLSLSAVVDKVMREAFRLNGLAHCEEMVMRVRLVGKTSLHALLAREDILEDVRGQINESYPLFFCDGLDDATNAPIDRAALREEGLFPSVFLSVSEAQRARADDSVAFLQEEFLAKGAVLPRSVAQDVSALTQEAEEMVLDLLIQGDRP
;
A
#
# COMPACT_ATOMS: atom_id res chain seq x y z
N MET A 1 -17.42 9.06 33.56
CA MET A 1 -16.23 8.48 32.91
C MET A 1 -16.54 8.50 31.44
N ASP A 2 -15.72 9.18 30.65
CA ASP A 2 -15.87 9.15 29.19
C ASP A 2 -15.69 7.69 28.76
N ARG A 3 -16.74 7.12 28.18
CA ARG A 3 -16.72 5.73 27.69
C ARG A 3 -15.85 5.74 26.44
N THR A 4 -14.78 4.97 26.46
CA THR A 4 -13.85 4.79 25.34
C THR A 4 -13.78 3.32 24.95
N LEU A 5 -13.52 3.06 23.67
CA LEU A 5 -13.36 1.73 23.09
C LEU A 5 -12.13 1.73 22.19
N THR A 6 -11.22 0.77 22.37
CA THR A 6 -10.03 0.61 21.53
C THR A 6 -9.97 -0.80 20.96
N PHE A 7 -9.81 -0.94 19.65
CA PHE A 7 -9.73 -2.24 18.99
C PHE A 7 -8.66 -2.26 17.88
N ILE A 8 -8.21 -3.45 17.50
CA ILE A 8 -7.37 -3.62 16.30
C ILE A 8 -8.27 -3.90 15.09
N HIS A 9 -8.08 -3.15 14.01
CA HIS A 9 -8.63 -3.44 12.70
C HIS A 9 -7.53 -4.00 11.79
N ALA A 10 -7.63 -5.29 11.49
CA ALA A 10 -6.79 -6.01 10.55
C ALA A 10 -7.61 -6.55 9.37
N ALA A 11 -6.96 -6.77 8.24
CA ALA A 11 -7.52 -7.44 7.06
C ALA A 11 -6.38 -8.10 6.26
N ASP A 12 -6.73 -8.88 5.24
CA ASP A 12 -5.80 -9.29 4.18
C ASP A 12 -4.52 -9.93 4.76
N LEU A 13 -4.70 -10.92 5.64
CA LEU A 13 -3.60 -11.66 6.27
C LEU A 13 -2.91 -12.58 5.27
N HIS A 14 -3.70 -13.19 4.38
CA HIS A 14 -3.22 -14.11 3.33
C HIS A 14 -2.31 -15.23 3.87
N LEU A 15 -2.67 -15.83 5.01
CA LEU A 15 -1.90 -16.93 5.60
C LEU A 15 -1.75 -18.09 4.60
N GLY A 16 -0.52 -18.57 4.44
CA GLY A 16 -0.18 -19.62 3.47
C GLY A 16 0.01 -19.13 2.03
N ALA A 17 0.06 -17.81 1.78
CA ALA A 17 0.34 -17.26 0.47
C ALA A 17 1.69 -17.76 -0.09
N PRO A 18 1.73 -18.21 -1.35
CA PRO A 18 2.96 -18.57 -2.03
C PRO A 18 3.68 -17.32 -2.57
N VAL A 19 5.01 -17.28 -2.45
CA VAL A 19 5.84 -16.19 -2.99
C VAL A 19 6.33 -16.56 -4.40
N ARG A 20 5.50 -16.32 -5.42
CA ARG A 20 5.66 -16.95 -6.77
C ARG A 20 6.69 -16.30 -7.70
N GLY A 21 7.18 -15.08 -7.44
CA GLY A 21 8.24 -14.44 -8.25
C GLY A 21 9.64 -14.55 -7.62
N LEU A 22 9.74 -14.21 -6.33
CA LEU A 22 10.99 -14.19 -5.58
C LEU A 22 11.65 -15.57 -5.49
N ALA A 23 10.86 -16.66 -5.48
CA ALA A 23 11.36 -18.03 -5.38
C ALA A 23 12.28 -18.43 -6.54
N ALA A 24 12.07 -17.86 -7.73
CA ALA A 24 12.95 -18.10 -8.88
C ALA A 24 14.29 -17.35 -8.76
N LEU A 25 14.29 -16.20 -8.08
CA LEU A 25 15.46 -15.34 -7.91
C LEU A 25 16.30 -15.71 -6.69
N SER A 26 15.63 -16.01 -5.57
CA SER A 26 16.25 -16.43 -4.31
C SER A 26 15.26 -17.25 -3.48
N PRO A 27 15.43 -18.59 -3.46
CA PRO A 27 14.61 -19.46 -2.62
C PRO A 27 14.67 -19.08 -1.13
N GLY A 28 15.83 -18.64 -0.64
CA GLY A 28 16.00 -18.22 0.76
C GLY A 28 15.17 -16.98 1.10
N TRP A 29 15.16 -15.96 0.23
CA TRP A 29 14.34 -14.77 0.44
C TRP A 29 12.85 -15.05 0.25
N ALA A 30 12.47 -15.96 -0.65
CA ALA A 30 11.09 -16.40 -0.78
C ALA A 30 10.59 -17.12 0.49
N GLU A 31 11.41 -17.98 1.09
CA GLU A 31 11.08 -18.60 2.39
C GLU A 31 10.99 -17.55 3.49
N ARG A 32 11.92 -16.57 3.50
CA ARG A 32 11.92 -15.47 4.48
C ARG A 32 10.63 -14.64 4.42
N VAL A 33 10.19 -14.24 3.22
CA VAL A 33 8.93 -13.49 3.02
C VAL A 33 7.72 -14.36 3.39
N SER A 34 7.74 -15.66 3.07
CA SER A 34 6.67 -16.57 3.50
C SER A 34 6.55 -16.64 5.03
N ARG A 35 7.68 -16.69 5.73
CA ARG A 35 7.72 -16.62 7.20
C ARG A 35 7.29 -15.26 7.75
N ALA A 36 7.61 -14.18 7.04
CA ALA A 36 7.20 -12.83 7.40
C ALA A 36 5.68 -12.67 7.46
N VAL A 37 4.92 -13.43 6.65
CA VAL A 37 3.45 -13.44 6.70
C VAL A 37 2.96 -14.04 8.03
N ASP A 38 3.54 -15.16 8.45
CA ASP A 38 3.23 -15.80 9.74
C ASP A 38 3.63 -14.90 10.93
N GLU A 39 4.80 -14.24 10.84
CA GLU A 39 5.30 -13.29 11.85
C GLU A 39 4.44 -12.03 11.94
N ALA A 40 3.97 -11.50 10.80
CA ALA A 40 3.10 -10.33 10.78
C ALA A 40 1.78 -10.63 11.50
N TYR A 41 1.20 -11.81 11.31
CA TYR A 41 0.05 -12.24 12.10
C TYR A 41 0.37 -12.32 13.60
N ASP A 42 1.53 -12.89 13.99
CA ASP A 42 1.94 -12.88 15.41
C ASP A 42 2.06 -11.46 15.97
N ASN A 43 2.56 -10.52 15.17
CA ASN A 43 2.70 -9.12 15.53
C ASN A 43 1.34 -8.42 15.69
N VAL A 44 0.34 -8.77 14.87
CA VAL A 44 -1.05 -8.31 15.07
C VAL A 44 -1.57 -8.78 16.44
N ILE A 45 -1.42 -10.05 16.76
CA ILE A 45 -1.87 -10.62 18.04
C ILE A 45 -1.10 -10.00 19.21
N ALA A 46 0.22 -9.83 19.09
CA ALA A 46 1.05 -9.19 20.10
C ALA A 46 0.65 -7.71 20.31
N ALA A 47 0.35 -6.98 19.24
CA ALA A 47 -0.12 -5.60 19.31
C ALA A 47 -1.47 -5.49 20.04
N ALA A 48 -2.41 -6.40 19.74
CA ALA A 48 -3.70 -6.45 20.43
C ALA A 48 -3.52 -6.68 21.95
N VAL A 49 -2.75 -7.70 22.32
CA VAL A 49 -2.53 -8.07 23.73
C VAL A 49 -1.76 -6.98 24.49
N SER A 50 -0.66 -6.48 23.93
CA SER A 50 0.19 -5.47 24.59
C SER A 50 -0.52 -4.13 24.81
N ARG A 51 -1.49 -3.80 23.95
CA ARG A 51 -2.32 -2.60 24.08
C ARG A 51 -3.57 -2.82 24.93
N SER A 52 -3.83 -4.07 25.35
CA SER A 52 -5.04 -4.45 26.08
C SER A 52 -6.30 -3.95 25.38
N VAL A 53 -6.36 -4.16 24.06
CA VAL A 53 -7.52 -3.75 23.27
C VAL A 53 -8.77 -4.53 23.68
N ASP A 54 -9.92 -3.92 23.44
CA ASP A 54 -11.23 -4.51 23.75
C ASP A 54 -11.57 -5.71 22.89
N PHE A 55 -11.21 -5.64 21.61
CA PHE A 55 -11.42 -6.71 20.64
C PHE A 55 -10.51 -6.53 19.42
N VAL A 56 -10.52 -7.55 18.55
CA VAL A 56 -9.88 -7.50 17.24
C VAL A 56 -10.93 -7.72 16.15
N VAL A 57 -10.86 -6.95 15.08
CA VAL A 57 -11.63 -7.15 13.86
C VAL A 57 -10.71 -7.68 12.77
N PHE A 58 -11.15 -8.74 12.09
CA PHE A 58 -10.54 -9.23 10.87
C PHE A 58 -11.51 -9.08 9.68
N ALA A 59 -11.24 -8.12 8.81
CA ALA A 59 -12.11 -7.74 7.69
C ALA A 59 -11.88 -8.57 6.41
N GLY A 60 -11.74 -9.90 6.56
CA GLY A 60 -11.63 -10.85 5.46
C GLY A 60 -10.23 -11.06 4.88
N ASP A 61 -10.13 -12.07 4.01
CA ASP A 61 -8.93 -12.61 3.40
C ASP A 61 -7.88 -13.03 4.45
N LEU A 62 -8.33 -13.89 5.37
CA LEU A 62 -7.44 -14.52 6.35
C LEU A 62 -6.47 -15.49 5.68
N PHE A 63 -6.93 -16.13 4.60
CA PHE A 63 -6.15 -17.07 3.80
C PHE A 63 -6.04 -16.61 2.35
N ASP A 64 -4.96 -17.03 1.67
CA ASP A 64 -4.72 -16.72 0.26
C ASP A 64 -5.55 -17.57 -0.72
N SER A 65 -6.13 -18.67 -0.24
CA SER A 65 -6.86 -19.62 -1.07
C SER A 65 -7.96 -20.33 -0.29
N SER A 66 -9.03 -20.72 -0.97
CA SER A 66 -10.08 -21.54 -0.39
C SER A 66 -9.63 -22.99 -0.10
N THR A 67 -8.46 -23.39 -0.59
CA THR A 67 -7.83 -24.68 -0.21
C THR A 67 -6.74 -24.41 0.81
N VAL A 68 -7.15 -24.28 2.06
CA VAL A 68 -6.28 -23.89 3.18
C VAL A 68 -5.51 -25.10 3.72
N SER A 69 -4.23 -24.91 3.97
CA SER A 69 -3.40 -25.95 4.61
C SER A 69 -3.71 -26.06 6.11
N TYR A 70 -3.55 -27.26 6.68
CA TYR A 70 -3.69 -27.43 8.14
C TYR A 70 -2.73 -26.52 8.92
N ARG A 71 -1.51 -26.28 8.41
CA ARG A 71 -0.53 -25.36 9.02
C ARG A 71 -1.10 -23.95 9.15
N SER A 72 -1.75 -23.43 8.10
CA SER A 72 -2.36 -22.10 8.10
C SER A 72 -3.52 -22.03 9.09
N TYR A 73 -4.37 -23.06 9.15
CA TYR A 73 -5.43 -23.14 10.17
C TYR A 73 -4.87 -23.15 11.59
N ALA A 74 -3.91 -24.03 11.87
CA ALA A 74 -3.29 -24.12 13.19
C ALA A 74 -2.65 -22.79 13.61
N LYS A 75 -2.01 -22.08 12.67
CA LYS A 75 -1.45 -20.74 12.90
C LYS A 75 -2.52 -19.73 13.29
N LEU A 76 -3.62 -19.66 12.54
CA LEU A 76 -4.73 -18.76 12.84
C LEU A 76 -5.34 -19.07 14.22
N PHE A 77 -5.61 -20.35 14.51
CA PHE A 77 -6.21 -20.76 15.79
C PHE A 77 -5.30 -20.46 16.99
N GLN A 78 -3.98 -20.64 16.85
CA GLN A 78 -3.03 -20.27 17.90
C GLN A 78 -3.11 -18.78 18.24
N GLY A 79 -3.34 -17.91 17.27
CA GLY A 79 -3.56 -16.48 17.53
C GLY A 79 -4.87 -16.22 18.27
N PHE A 80 -5.95 -16.90 17.89
CA PHE A 80 -7.24 -16.80 18.59
C PHE A 80 -7.18 -17.30 20.04
N GLU A 81 -6.45 -18.39 20.30
CA GLU A 81 -6.21 -18.91 21.66
C GLU A 81 -5.43 -17.88 22.50
N ARG A 82 -4.39 -17.25 21.94
CA ARG A 82 -3.65 -16.18 22.63
C ARG A 82 -4.52 -14.96 22.94
N LEU A 83 -5.46 -14.61 22.05
CA LEU A 83 -6.44 -13.56 22.33
C LEU A 83 -7.41 -14.00 23.43
N ALA A 84 -7.86 -15.26 23.41
CA ALA A 84 -8.74 -15.82 24.44
C ALA A 84 -8.08 -15.79 25.83
N ASP A 85 -6.80 -16.18 25.92
CA ASP A 85 -6.01 -16.13 27.16
C ASP A 85 -5.90 -14.70 27.72
N ALA A 86 -5.93 -13.70 26.84
CA ALA A 86 -5.94 -12.28 27.21
C ALA A 86 -7.35 -11.70 27.43
N GLY A 87 -8.41 -12.49 27.26
CA GLY A 87 -9.80 -12.04 27.36
C GLY A 87 -10.26 -11.14 26.20
N ILE A 88 -9.60 -11.21 25.04
CA ILE A 88 -9.86 -10.37 23.88
C ILE A 88 -10.69 -11.17 22.84
N PRO A 89 -11.95 -10.79 22.56
CA PRO A 89 -12.72 -11.41 21.49
C PRO A 89 -12.26 -10.95 20.10
N ALA A 90 -12.53 -11.80 19.10
CA ALA A 90 -12.24 -11.53 17.70
C ALA A 90 -13.53 -11.61 16.86
N TYR A 91 -13.77 -10.59 16.04
CA TYR A 91 -14.89 -10.52 15.11
C TYR A 91 -14.39 -10.62 13.67
N LEU A 92 -14.91 -11.56 12.90
CA LEU A 92 -14.42 -11.87 11.55
C LEU A 92 -15.54 -11.81 10.52
N VAL A 93 -15.20 -11.34 9.33
CA VAL A 93 -15.92 -11.65 8.09
C VAL A 93 -15.00 -12.45 7.17
N THR A 94 -15.56 -13.25 6.26
CA THR A 94 -14.81 -13.85 5.16
C THR A 94 -14.57 -12.86 4.03
N GLY A 95 -13.39 -12.91 3.43
CA GLY A 95 -13.08 -12.26 2.16
C GLY A 95 -13.29 -13.20 0.97
N ASN A 96 -12.96 -12.74 -0.24
CA ASN A 96 -13.21 -13.53 -1.44
C ASN A 96 -12.23 -14.70 -1.63
N HIS A 97 -11.14 -14.77 -0.87
CA HIS A 97 -10.23 -15.92 -0.86
C HIS A 97 -10.61 -16.97 0.18
N ASP A 98 -11.36 -16.57 1.21
CA ASP A 98 -11.63 -17.43 2.35
C ASP A 98 -12.62 -18.56 2.03
N PRO A 99 -12.42 -19.74 2.63
CA PRO A 99 -13.25 -20.91 2.36
C PRO A 99 -14.57 -20.91 3.15
N TYR A 100 -15.48 -19.97 2.90
CA TYR A 100 -16.72 -19.83 3.72
C TYR A 100 -17.53 -21.13 3.88
N THR A 101 -17.75 -21.87 2.78
CA THR A 101 -18.59 -23.09 2.79
C THR A 101 -17.94 -24.23 3.58
N SER A 102 -16.65 -24.51 3.36
CA SER A 102 -15.97 -25.54 4.13
C SER A 102 -15.70 -25.07 5.55
N TRP A 103 -15.40 -23.81 5.83
CA TRP A 103 -15.18 -23.38 7.23
C TRP A 103 -16.42 -23.58 8.12
N ARG A 104 -17.62 -23.49 7.54
CA ARG A 104 -18.89 -23.72 8.23
C ARG A 104 -19.23 -25.21 8.44
N HIS A 105 -18.63 -26.13 7.66
CA HIS A 105 -19.00 -27.54 7.61
C HIS A 105 -17.86 -28.51 7.96
N ASP A 106 -16.62 -28.07 7.79
CA ASP A 106 -15.41 -28.88 7.69
C ASP A 106 -14.40 -28.43 8.76
N PHE A 107 -14.48 -29.09 9.91
CA PHE A 107 -13.36 -29.52 10.76
C PHE A 107 -12.92 -28.77 12.03
N PHE A 108 -13.34 -27.54 12.36
CA PHE A 108 -12.99 -26.95 13.68
C PHE A 108 -14.11 -26.06 14.24
N ALA A 109 -14.57 -26.35 15.46
CA ALA A 109 -15.34 -25.38 16.22
C ALA A 109 -14.43 -24.18 16.50
N LEU A 110 -14.83 -22.98 16.06
CA LEU A 110 -14.13 -21.76 16.42
C LEU A 110 -14.10 -21.63 17.96
N PRO A 111 -13.01 -21.09 18.54
CA PRO A 111 -12.97 -20.78 19.96
C PRO A 111 -14.13 -19.85 20.36
N GLU A 112 -14.61 -19.94 21.61
CA GLU A 112 -15.77 -19.17 22.08
C GLU A 112 -15.57 -17.64 21.99
N ASN A 113 -14.32 -17.17 22.03
CA ASN A 113 -14.00 -15.75 21.89
C ASN A 113 -14.05 -15.26 20.43
N VAL A 114 -14.33 -16.13 19.46
CA VAL A 114 -14.32 -15.81 18.03
C VAL A 114 -15.72 -15.85 17.45
N VAL A 115 -16.11 -14.74 16.83
CA VAL A 115 -17.39 -14.59 16.12
C VAL A 115 -17.14 -14.45 14.63
N LEU A 116 -17.50 -15.48 13.86
CA LEU A 116 -17.57 -15.40 12.40
C LEU A 116 -18.97 -14.95 11.96
N PHE A 117 -19.07 -13.76 11.38
CA PHE A 117 -20.34 -13.25 10.87
C PHE A 117 -20.82 -14.03 9.65
N ALA A 118 -22.15 -14.13 9.50
CA ALA A 118 -22.77 -14.71 8.32
C ALA A 118 -22.37 -13.96 7.04
N ALA A 119 -22.20 -14.71 5.95
CA ALA A 119 -21.99 -14.13 4.63
C ALA A 119 -23.27 -14.00 3.80
N ASP A 120 -24.32 -14.76 4.14
CA ASP A 120 -25.60 -14.82 3.43
C ASP A 120 -26.64 -13.80 3.90
N ARG A 121 -26.39 -13.10 5.01
CA ARG A 121 -27.31 -12.12 5.61
C ARG A 121 -26.55 -11.09 6.47
N PRO A 122 -27.16 -9.95 6.85
CA PRO A 122 -26.59 -9.10 7.91
C PRO A 122 -26.52 -9.89 9.22
N ASP A 123 -25.42 -9.74 9.93
CA ASP A 123 -25.21 -10.40 11.21
C ASP A 123 -24.61 -9.43 12.22
N PHE A 124 -24.92 -9.65 13.50
CA PHE A 124 -24.69 -8.67 14.55
C PHE A 124 -24.20 -9.34 15.82
N ALA A 125 -23.25 -8.71 16.50
CA ALA A 125 -22.74 -9.14 17.78
C ALA A 125 -22.68 -7.95 18.74
N LEU A 126 -22.91 -8.21 20.02
CA LEU A 126 -22.75 -7.23 21.08
C LEU A 126 -21.41 -7.46 21.77
N PHE A 127 -20.61 -6.40 21.89
CA PHE A 127 -19.47 -6.36 22.79
C PHE A 127 -19.89 -5.69 24.11
N GLU A 128 -19.61 -6.38 25.21
CA GLU A 128 -19.87 -5.91 26.56
C GLU A 128 -18.55 -5.78 27.33
N ARG A 129 -18.42 -4.70 28.11
CA ARG A 129 -17.33 -4.53 29.06
C ARG A 129 -17.93 -4.47 30.46
N ASP A 130 -17.44 -5.32 31.36
CA ASP A 130 -17.96 -5.45 32.72
C ASP A 130 -19.49 -5.71 32.80
N GLY A 131 -20.03 -6.42 31.81
CA GLY A 131 -21.46 -6.75 31.70
C GLY A 131 -22.34 -5.61 31.17
N GLU A 132 -21.75 -4.49 30.77
CA GLU A 132 -22.45 -3.34 30.18
C GLU A 132 -22.28 -3.32 28.66
N PRO A 133 -23.36 -3.12 27.88
CA PRO A 133 -23.31 -2.95 26.42
C PRO A 133 -22.42 -1.77 26.04
N LEU A 134 -21.36 -2.03 25.26
CA LEU A 134 -20.41 -1.00 24.87
C LEU A 134 -20.35 -0.76 23.37
N CYS A 135 -20.37 -1.82 22.55
CA CYS A 135 -20.30 -1.69 21.09
C CYS A 135 -21.19 -2.70 20.38
N LEU A 136 -21.93 -2.24 19.38
CA LEU A 136 -22.61 -3.09 18.41
C LEU A 136 -21.64 -3.35 17.25
N VAL A 137 -21.38 -4.62 16.93
CA VAL A 137 -20.53 -4.98 15.79
C VAL A 137 -21.42 -5.63 14.74
N ALA A 138 -21.39 -5.10 13.52
CA ALA A 138 -22.18 -5.59 12.40
C ALA A 138 -21.26 -6.07 11.29
N GLY A 139 -21.51 -7.24 10.70
CA GLY A 139 -20.65 -7.78 9.67
C GLY A 139 -21.39 -8.56 8.59
N ARG A 140 -20.79 -8.59 7.40
CA ARG A 140 -21.11 -9.55 6.35
C ARG A 140 -19.87 -9.85 5.52
N GLY A 141 -19.59 -11.13 5.34
CA GLY A 141 -18.50 -11.60 4.50
C GLY A 141 -18.95 -12.09 3.12
N PHE A 142 -17.99 -12.61 2.36
CA PHE A 142 -18.22 -13.31 1.11
C PHE A 142 -18.60 -14.77 1.38
N PHE A 143 -19.68 -15.25 0.74
CA PHE A 143 -20.09 -16.66 0.86
C PHE A 143 -19.42 -17.57 -0.19
N ASN A 144 -18.74 -16.98 -1.17
CA ASN A 144 -18.01 -17.61 -2.26
C ASN A 144 -16.93 -16.63 -2.80
N HIS A 145 -16.23 -17.00 -3.88
CA HIS A 145 -15.19 -16.16 -4.50
C HIS A 145 -15.71 -14.87 -5.18
N ALA A 146 -17.02 -14.72 -5.37
CA ALA A 146 -17.60 -13.65 -6.18
C ALA A 146 -18.96 -13.17 -5.64
N TRP A 147 -19.03 -11.90 -5.29
CA TRP A 147 -20.27 -11.28 -4.82
C TRP A 147 -21.23 -10.97 -5.98
N PRO A 148 -22.56 -11.17 -5.83
CA PRO A 148 -23.54 -10.81 -6.85
C PRO A 148 -23.50 -9.32 -7.20
N GLN A 149 -23.51 -8.98 -8.49
CA GLN A 149 -23.34 -7.59 -8.96
C GLN A 149 -24.52 -6.67 -8.62
N ASP A 150 -25.71 -7.22 -8.42
CA ASP A 150 -26.96 -6.53 -8.17
C ASP A 150 -27.31 -6.40 -6.68
N VAL A 151 -26.49 -6.97 -5.79
CA VAL A 151 -26.71 -6.95 -4.35
C VAL A 151 -25.63 -6.09 -3.68
N CYS A 152 -26.03 -5.13 -2.87
CA CYS A 152 -25.08 -4.37 -2.06
C CYS A 152 -24.67 -5.19 -0.83
N ILE A 153 -23.38 -5.50 -0.67
CA ILE A 153 -22.89 -6.27 0.49
C ILE A 153 -23.22 -5.60 1.84
N ALA A 154 -23.35 -4.27 1.85
CA ALA A 154 -23.69 -3.49 3.03
C ALA A 154 -25.20 -3.39 3.32
N GLU A 155 -26.05 -3.93 2.46
CA GLU A 155 -27.51 -3.80 2.58
C GLU A 155 -28.02 -4.36 3.92
N GLY A 156 -28.67 -3.55 4.75
CA GLY A 156 -29.20 -3.97 6.05
C GLY A 156 -28.18 -3.98 7.20
N LEU A 157 -26.91 -3.63 6.96
CA LEU A 157 -25.92 -3.40 8.02
C LEU A 157 -26.01 -1.96 8.51
N THR A 158 -27.09 -1.62 9.20
CA THR A 158 -27.29 -0.29 9.81
C THR A 158 -27.24 -0.37 11.32
N ARG A 159 -26.92 0.75 11.98
CA ARG A 159 -26.95 0.85 13.44
C ARG A 159 -28.33 0.48 13.98
N THR A 160 -29.39 1.00 13.37
CA THR A 160 -30.78 0.69 13.77
C THR A 160 -31.09 -0.80 13.65
N ALA A 161 -30.66 -1.46 12.57
CA ALA A 161 -30.88 -2.90 12.41
C ALA A 161 -30.12 -3.71 13.49
N ALA A 162 -28.91 -3.29 13.85
CA ALA A 162 -28.15 -3.90 14.93
C ALA A 162 -28.82 -3.70 16.31
N GLU A 163 -29.30 -2.48 16.60
CA GLU A 163 -30.04 -2.16 17.82
C GLU A 163 -31.30 -3.03 17.94
N GLU A 164 -32.13 -3.09 16.90
CA GLU A 164 -33.36 -3.90 16.88
C GLU A 164 -33.07 -5.40 17.06
N ALA A 165 -32.10 -5.93 16.32
CA ALA A 165 -31.75 -7.35 16.36
C ALA A 165 -31.19 -7.78 17.73
N LEU A 166 -30.32 -6.95 18.33
CA LEU A 166 -29.64 -7.29 19.57
C LEU A 166 -30.49 -6.98 20.81
N GLU A 167 -31.34 -5.95 20.78
CA GLU A 167 -32.28 -5.66 21.88
C GLU A 167 -33.25 -6.83 22.13
N ALA A 168 -33.65 -7.52 21.07
CA ALA A 168 -34.51 -8.71 21.17
C ALA A 168 -33.86 -9.90 21.88
N VAL A 169 -32.52 -9.98 21.88
CA VAL A 169 -31.74 -11.07 22.48
C VAL A 169 -31.20 -10.68 23.85
N ARG A 170 -30.73 -9.44 23.99
CA ARG A 170 -30.13 -8.86 25.19
C ARG A 170 -30.77 -7.49 25.45
N PRO A 171 -31.77 -7.40 26.35
CA PRO A 171 -32.40 -6.12 26.70
C PRO A 171 -31.38 -5.09 27.19
N GLY A 172 -31.41 -3.87 26.66
CA GLY A 172 -30.43 -2.81 26.91
C GLY A 172 -29.25 -2.80 25.94
N ALA A 173 -29.15 -3.73 24.98
CA ALA A 173 -28.11 -3.70 23.95
C ALA A 173 -28.11 -2.38 23.16
N SER A 174 -29.28 -1.83 22.89
CA SER A 174 -29.44 -0.54 22.20
C SER A 174 -28.82 0.66 22.94
N ALA A 175 -28.48 0.51 24.22
CA ALA A 175 -27.78 1.52 25.00
C ALA A 175 -26.26 1.55 24.74
N ALA A 176 -25.73 0.63 23.92
CA ALA A 176 -24.32 0.64 23.51
C ALA A 176 -23.99 1.96 22.79
N PRO A 177 -23.02 2.74 23.29
CA PRO A 177 -22.68 4.02 22.69
C PRO A 177 -22.08 3.87 21.29
N PHE A 178 -21.32 2.80 21.04
CA PHE A 178 -20.56 2.64 19.81
C PHE A 178 -21.16 1.60 18.85
N SER A 179 -20.90 1.79 17.56
CA SER A 179 -21.17 0.78 16.53
C SER A 179 -20.08 0.71 15.46
N VAL A 180 -19.65 -0.51 15.15
CA VAL A 180 -18.61 -0.80 14.16
C VAL A 180 -19.17 -1.72 13.07
N GLY A 181 -19.02 -1.32 11.82
CA GLY A 181 -19.32 -2.16 10.66
C GLY A 181 -18.07 -2.84 10.12
N VAL A 182 -18.18 -4.09 9.69
CA VAL A 182 -17.08 -4.90 9.16
C VAL A 182 -17.46 -5.46 7.79
N LEU A 183 -16.66 -5.15 6.77
CA LEU A 183 -16.90 -5.60 5.39
C LEU A 183 -15.60 -5.94 4.69
N HIS A 184 -15.68 -6.89 3.76
CA HIS A 184 -14.67 -7.07 2.74
C HIS A 184 -15.25 -6.51 1.43
N THR A 185 -14.65 -5.47 0.83
CA THR A 185 -15.27 -4.73 -0.28
C THR A 185 -14.26 -3.89 -1.04
N GLY A 186 -14.44 -3.70 -2.33
CA GLY A 186 -13.68 -2.75 -3.13
C GLY A 186 -14.08 -1.29 -2.95
N LEU A 187 -15.18 -1.00 -2.22
CA LEU A 187 -15.73 0.34 -2.06
C LEU A 187 -15.87 1.05 -3.43
N THR A 188 -15.09 2.11 -3.68
CA THR A 188 -14.95 2.78 -4.99
C THR A 188 -13.57 2.58 -5.61
N ILE A 189 -12.68 1.83 -4.96
CA ILE A 189 -11.30 1.58 -5.39
C ILE A 189 -11.28 0.40 -6.36
N ASP A 190 -11.98 -0.69 -6.03
CA ASP A 190 -12.12 -1.87 -6.89
C ASP A 190 -13.60 -2.10 -7.24
N PRO A 191 -14.04 -1.74 -8.45
CA PRO A 191 -15.44 -1.90 -8.87
C PRO A 191 -15.83 -3.37 -9.12
N LEU A 192 -14.89 -4.31 -9.14
CA LEU A 192 -15.15 -5.71 -9.46
C LEU A 192 -15.49 -6.55 -8.24
N LYS A 193 -15.21 -6.06 -7.03
CA LYS A 193 -15.20 -6.85 -5.80
C LYS A 193 -16.17 -6.24 -4.78
N ALA A 194 -17.45 -6.60 -4.91
CA ALA A 194 -18.53 -6.12 -4.03
C ALA A 194 -18.49 -4.60 -3.77
N PRO A 195 -18.49 -3.73 -4.79
CA PRO A 195 -18.34 -2.29 -4.60
C PRO A 195 -19.49 -1.71 -3.78
N VAL A 196 -19.18 -0.70 -2.96
CA VAL A 196 -20.16 0.00 -2.11
C VAL A 196 -19.90 1.50 -2.16
N SER A 197 -20.98 2.29 -2.19
CA SER A 197 -20.91 3.75 -2.08
C SER A 197 -20.49 4.18 -0.66
N PRO A 198 -19.45 5.01 -0.48
CA PRO A 198 -19.09 5.55 0.84
C PRO A 198 -20.26 6.25 1.52
N SER A 199 -21.05 7.00 0.74
CA SER A 199 -22.23 7.71 1.26
C SER A 199 -23.31 6.78 1.83
N LEU A 200 -23.39 5.53 1.35
CA LEU A 200 -24.31 4.53 1.88
C LEU A 200 -23.83 4.06 3.27
N LEU A 201 -22.53 3.82 3.42
CA LEU A 201 -21.90 3.46 4.70
C LEU A 201 -22.00 4.59 5.72
N GLU A 202 -21.85 5.85 5.30
CA GLU A 202 -22.04 7.02 6.17
C GLU A 202 -23.48 7.13 6.69
N ARG A 203 -24.47 6.90 5.81
CA ARG A 203 -25.90 6.93 6.18
C ARG A 203 -26.34 5.73 7.01
N ALA A 204 -25.57 4.64 7.02
CA ALA A 204 -25.87 3.45 7.82
C ALA A 204 -25.71 3.69 9.34
N GLY A 205 -25.10 4.81 9.75
CA GLY A 205 -25.07 5.25 11.14
C GLY A 205 -24.04 4.53 12.02
N MET A 206 -23.09 3.81 11.42
CA MET A 206 -21.95 3.24 12.17
C MET A 206 -20.93 4.32 12.52
N ASP A 207 -20.30 4.22 13.68
CA ASP A 207 -19.24 5.14 14.09
C ASP A 207 -17.97 4.92 13.25
N TYR A 208 -17.67 3.65 12.94
CA TYR A 208 -16.52 3.26 12.12
C TYR A 208 -16.82 2.05 11.23
N TRP A 209 -16.23 2.03 10.03
CA TRP A 209 -16.23 0.86 9.15
C TRP A 209 -14.80 0.30 8.96
N ALA A 210 -14.60 -0.93 9.39
CA ALA A 210 -13.41 -1.73 9.13
C ALA A 210 -13.57 -2.46 7.79
N LEU A 211 -12.79 -2.06 6.79
CA LEU A 211 -12.81 -2.62 5.44
C LEU A 211 -11.55 -3.44 5.14
N GLY A 212 -11.71 -4.56 4.43
CA GLY A 212 -10.62 -5.33 3.81
C GLY A 212 -10.82 -5.48 2.30
N HIS A 213 -9.85 -6.10 1.61
CA HIS A 213 -9.71 -6.33 0.15
C HIS A 213 -8.58 -5.49 -0.48
N VAL A 214 -8.53 -4.20 -0.12
CA VAL A 214 -7.51 -3.29 -0.65
C VAL A 214 -6.25 -3.38 0.19
N HIS A 215 -5.20 -4.03 -0.34
CA HIS A 215 -3.97 -4.30 0.42
C HIS A 215 -3.17 -3.05 0.81
N LYS A 216 -3.44 -1.89 0.21
CA LYS A 216 -2.84 -0.60 0.59
C LYS A 216 -3.75 0.11 1.59
N LYS A 217 -3.21 0.46 2.76
CA LYS A 217 -3.95 1.25 3.75
C LYS A 217 -4.54 2.52 3.13
N HIS A 218 -5.80 2.78 3.42
CA HIS A 218 -6.52 3.92 2.89
C HIS A 218 -7.60 4.33 3.87
N VAL A 219 -7.76 5.63 4.11
CA VAL A 219 -8.68 6.15 5.13
C VAL A 219 -9.63 7.15 4.49
N PHE A 220 -10.92 7.04 4.82
CA PHE A 220 -11.99 7.85 4.26
C PHE A 220 -12.88 8.47 5.35
N PRO A 221 -13.47 9.65 5.09
CA PRO A 221 -13.11 10.56 3.99
C PRO A 221 -11.70 11.15 4.11
N SER A 222 -11.15 11.23 5.34
CA SER A 222 -9.79 11.71 5.58
C SER A 222 -9.24 11.19 6.92
N LEU A 223 -7.93 11.35 7.15
CA LEU A 223 -7.31 11.00 8.43
C LEU A 223 -7.83 11.82 9.61
N ASP A 224 -8.30 13.05 9.39
CA ASP A 224 -8.87 13.90 10.44
C ASP A 224 -10.28 13.44 10.86
N ARG A 225 -10.99 12.71 9.98
CA ARG A 225 -12.34 12.20 10.22
C ARG A 225 -12.48 10.78 9.66
N PRO A 226 -11.78 9.80 10.23
CA PRO A 226 -11.61 8.49 9.63
C PRO A 226 -12.81 7.57 9.91
N ARG A 227 -13.92 7.79 9.20
CA ARG A 227 -15.18 7.03 9.37
C ARG A 227 -15.13 5.63 8.77
N MET A 228 -14.25 5.39 7.82
CA MET A 228 -14.03 4.07 7.25
C MET A 228 -12.57 3.95 6.80
N ALA A 229 -11.98 2.76 6.91
CA ALA A 229 -10.64 2.55 6.41
C ALA A 229 -10.47 1.15 5.83
N PHE A 230 -9.53 1.03 4.90
CA PHE A 230 -8.81 -0.19 4.60
C PHE A 230 -7.55 -0.24 5.45
N SER A 231 -7.38 -1.27 6.28
CA SER A 231 -6.14 -1.46 7.05
C SER A 231 -4.97 -1.84 6.14
N GLY A 232 -5.26 -2.51 5.02
CA GLY A 232 -4.27 -3.06 4.11
C GLY A 232 -3.81 -4.45 4.55
N CYS A 233 -2.86 -5.02 3.80
CA CYS A 233 -2.24 -6.28 4.19
C CYS A 233 -1.25 -6.07 5.35
N THR A 234 -1.08 -7.13 6.13
CA THR A 234 -0.17 -7.13 7.31
C THR A 234 1.29 -7.35 6.92
N GLN A 235 1.54 -8.01 5.78
CA GLN A 235 2.85 -8.27 5.20
C GLN A 235 2.78 -8.14 3.67
N GLY A 236 3.72 -7.41 3.09
CA GLY A 236 3.87 -7.32 1.64
C GLY A 236 4.50 -8.59 1.07
N ARG A 237 4.00 -9.07 -0.05
CA ARG A 237 4.36 -10.35 -0.66
C ARG A 237 5.10 -10.20 -1.98
N ASP A 238 4.97 -9.05 -2.63
CA ASP A 238 5.66 -8.71 -3.86
C ASP A 238 5.90 -7.20 -4.03
N VAL A 239 6.56 -6.86 -5.14
CA VAL A 239 6.99 -5.50 -5.50
C VAL A 239 5.85 -4.49 -5.70
N GLN A 240 4.60 -4.94 -5.86
CA GLN A 240 3.43 -4.05 -5.92
C GLN A 240 2.98 -3.63 -4.51
N GLU A 241 3.42 -4.35 -3.49
CA GLU A 241 3.06 -4.14 -2.09
C GLU A 241 4.14 -3.35 -1.31
N THR A 242 4.61 -2.23 -1.88
CA THR A 242 5.67 -1.40 -1.27
C THR A 242 5.28 -0.61 -0.02
N GLY A 243 6.27 -0.24 0.80
CA GLY A 243 6.10 0.59 1.99
C GLY A 243 5.53 -0.14 3.20
N SER A 244 5.29 0.60 4.29
CA SER A 244 4.90 -0.01 5.58
C SER A 244 3.53 -0.68 5.54
N ARG A 245 3.51 -1.95 5.95
CA ARG A 245 2.33 -2.84 6.06
C ARG A 245 2.02 -3.15 7.53
N GLY A 246 0.75 -3.33 7.85
CA GLY A 246 0.29 -3.25 9.22
C GLY A 246 -1.21 -3.19 9.40
N VAL A 247 -1.63 -2.73 10.57
CA VAL A 247 -3.02 -2.65 11.00
C VAL A 247 -3.32 -1.28 11.60
N PHE A 248 -4.58 -0.99 11.89
CA PHE A 248 -4.94 0.18 12.69
C PHE A 248 -5.34 -0.21 14.11
N ALA A 249 -4.80 0.47 15.11
CA ALA A 249 -5.44 0.58 16.41
C ALA A 249 -6.43 1.74 16.34
N VAL A 250 -7.71 1.44 16.50
CA VAL A 250 -8.81 2.40 16.39
C VAL A 250 -9.33 2.69 17.79
N THR A 251 -9.42 3.97 18.14
CA THR A 251 -10.03 4.42 19.40
C THR A 251 -11.28 5.24 19.10
N LEU A 252 -12.39 4.85 19.73
CA LEU A 252 -13.67 5.56 19.72
C LEU A 252 -13.91 6.19 21.09
N GLU A 253 -14.35 7.44 21.07
CA GLU A 253 -14.76 8.20 22.24
C GLU A 253 -16.11 8.88 21.94
N VAL A 254 -17.01 8.90 22.93
CA VAL A 254 -18.37 9.41 22.73
C VAL A 254 -18.32 10.89 22.32
N GLY A 255 -18.86 11.20 21.15
CA GLY A 255 -18.93 12.57 20.63
C GLY A 255 -17.66 13.06 19.91
N CYS A 256 -16.66 12.19 19.73
CA CYS A 256 -15.44 12.48 18.99
C CYS A 256 -15.37 11.70 17.67
N ASP A 257 -14.65 12.22 16.67
CA ASP A 257 -14.30 11.45 15.48
C ASP A 257 -13.31 10.31 15.88
N PRO A 258 -13.34 9.15 15.20
CA PRO A 258 -12.43 8.04 15.51
C PRO A 258 -10.96 8.45 15.40
N VAL A 259 -10.09 7.90 16.24
CA VAL A 259 -8.64 8.10 16.17
C VAL A 259 -7.98 6.82 15.68
N LEU A 260 -7.20 6.93 14.59
CA LEU A 260 -6.48 5.81 13.99
C LEU A 260 -4.97 5.95 14.24
N GLU A 261 -4.40 4.96 14.91
CA GLU A 261 -2.95 4.78 15.00
C GLU A 261 -2.53 3.62 14.10
N PHE A 262 -1.64 3.88 13.13
CA PHE A 262 -1.10 2.82 12.29
C PHE A 262 -0.04 2.02 13.07
N VAL A 263 -0.21 0.71 13.14
CA VAL A 263 0.71 -0.22 13.80
C VAL A 263 1.39 -1.08 12.74
N PRO A 264 2.68 -0.84 12.43
CA PRO A 264 3.43 -1.69 11.52
C PRO A 264 3.54 -3.12 12.05
N THR A 265 3.36 -4.11 11.17
CA THR A 265 3.49 -5.53 11.53
C THR A 265 4.44 -6.31 10.64
N ALA A 266 4.77 -5.78 9.47
CA ALA A 266 5.65 -6.44 8.52
C ALA A 266 7.10 -6.49 9.02
N SER A 267 7.69 -7.69 8.95
CA SER A 267 9.11 -7.92 9.24
C SER A 267 9.99 -7.83 8.00
N VAL A 268 9.40 -7.81 6.80
CA VAL A 268 10.10 -7.53 5.53
C VAL A 268 9.34 -6.43 4.77
N VAL A 269 10.01 -5.37 4.34
CA VAL A 269 9.38 -4.30 3.54
C VAL A 269 9.81 -4.36 2.08
N TRP A 270 8.85 -4.19 1.17
CA TRP A 270 9.13 -4.03 -0.25
C TRP A 270 9.33 -2.55 -0.60
N GLN A 271 10.32 -2.26 -1.44
CA GLN A 271 10.57 -0.90 -1.94
C GLN A 271 10.86 -0.88 -3.43
N CYS A 272 10.44 0.19 -4.09
CA CYS A 272 10.89 0.55 -5.42
C CYS A 272 11.60 1.89 -5.33
N MET A 273 12.80 1.99 -5.88
CA MET A 273 13.58 3.24 -5.84
C MET A 273 14.26 3.53 -7.16
N ASP A 274 14.23 4.81 -7.54
CA ASP A 274 15.05 5.35 -8.61
C ASP A 274 16.33 5.92 -7.99
N VAL A 275 17.50 5.47 -8.45
CA VAL A 275 18.81 5.91 -7.96
C VAL A 275 19.52 6.66 -9.09
N ASP A 276 19.65 7.97 -8.92
CA ASP A 276 20.43 8.80 -9.85
C ASP A 276 21.91 8.44 -9.76
N VAL A 277 22.53 7.99 -10.85
CA VAL A 277 23.94 7.61 -10.92
C VAL A 277 24.79 8.55 -11.77
N SER A 278 24.32 9.77 -12.02
CA SER A 278 25.00 10.76 -12.87
C SER A 278 26.38 11.16 -12.34
N ASP A 279 26.57 11.13 -11.01
CA ASP A 279 27.83 11.44 -10.32
C ASP A 279 28.75 10.22 -10.13
N CYS A 280 28.32 9.03 -10.55
CA CYS A 280 29.07 7.79 -10.37
C CYS A 280 30.06 7.60 -11.53
N LEU A 281 31.35 7.45 -11.19
CA LEU A 281 32.43 7.25 -12.15
C LEU A 281 32.91 5.80 -12.26
N SER A 282 32.32 4.88 -11.48
CA SER A 282 32.62 3.45 -11.52
C SER A 282 31.41 2.63 -11.07
N LEU A 283 31.37 1.34 -11.42
CA LEU A 283 30.32 0.41 -10.97
C LEU A 283 30.32 0.27 -9.43
N SER A 284 31.48 0.28 -8.79
CA SER A 284 31.56 0.28 -7.31
C SER A 284 30.86 1.49 -6.70
N ALA A 285 31.04 2.68 -7.30
CA ALA A 285 30.35 3.89 -6.83
C ALA A 285 28.84 3.81 -7.01
N VAL A 286 28.36 3.10 -8.05
CA VAL A 286 26.93 2.80 -8.24
C VAL A 286 26.42 1.93 -7.10
N VAL A 287 27.10 0.81 -6.80
CA VAL A 287 26.74 -0.08 -5.68
C VAL A 287 26.69 0.70 -4.36
N ASP A 288 27.72 1.47 -4.05
CA ASP A 288 27.76 2.30 -2.83
C ASP A 288 26.61 3.32 -2.77
N LYS A 289 26.23 3.90 -3.92
CA LYS A 289 25.13 4.85 -3.99
C LYS A 289 23.77 4.17 -3.78
N VAL A 290 23.54 3.02 -4.42
CA VAL A 290 22.34 2.21 -4.21
C VAL A 290 22.22 1.81 -2.75
N MET A 291 23.30 1.34 -2.12
CA MET A 291 23.28 0.95 -0.70
C MET A 291 22.99 2.13 0.23
N ARG A 292 23.57 3.30 -0.01
CA ARG A 292 23.26 4.52 0.77
C ARG A 292 21.78 4.87 0.67
N GLU A 293 21.20 4.79 -0.52
CA GLU A 293 19.79 5.08 -0.74
C GLU A 293 18.87 4.03 -0.10
N ALA A 294 19.26 2.76 -0.19
CA ALA A 294 18.58 1.66 0.49
C ALA A 294 18.52 1.88 2.01
N PHE A 295 19.64 2.24 2.66
CA PHE A 295 19.63 2.57 4.09
C PHE A 295 18.79 3.80 4.41
N ARG A 296 18.81 4.83 3.55
CA ARG A 296 17.99 6.04 3.71
C ARG A 296 16.50 5.70 3.71
N LEU A 297 16.05 4.88 2.75
CA LEU A 297 14.65 4.46 2.64
C LEU A 297 14.25 3.50 3.77
N ASN A 298 15.13 2.57 4.14
CA ASN A 298 14.88 1.63 5.23
C ASN A 298 14.68 2.37 6.57
N GLY A 299 15.43 3.45 6.82
CA GLY A 299 15.27 4.30 7.99
C GLY A 299 13.87 4.93 8.13
N LEU A 300 13.13 5.07 7.03
CA LEU A 300 11.74 5.56 7.02
C LEU A 300 10.72 4.43 7.19
N ALA A 301 11.08 3.20 6.81
CA ALA A 301 10.19 2.05 6.83
C ALA A 301 10.11 1.36 8.20
N HIS A 302 11.04 1.66 9.11
CA HIS A 302 11.16 1.05 10.44
C HIS A 302 11.18 -0.49 10.41
N CYS A 303 11.86 -1.06 9.41
CA CYS A 303 12.00 -2.50 9.22
C CYS A 303 13.49 -2.88 9.19
N GLU A 304 13.83 -4.10 9.63
CA GLU A 304 15.21 -4.57 9.59
C GLU A 304 15.57 -5.17 8.22
N GLU A 305 14.60 -5.83 7.58
CA GLU A 305 14.80 -6.53 6.30
C GLU A 305 14.00 -5.87 5.17
N MET A 306 14.60 -5.81 4.00
CA MET A 306 14.02 -5.11 2.85
C MET A 306 14.28 -5.86 1.55
N VAL A 307 13.22 -6.05 0.78
CA VAL A 307 13.34 -6.44 -0.63
C VAL A 307 13.13 -5.18 -1.47
N MET A 308 14.03 -4.93 -2.41
CA MET A 308 14.01 -3.72 -3.22
C MET A 308 14.11 -4.01 -4.70
N ARG A 309 13.40 -3.20 -5.49
CA ARG A 309 13.61 -3.05 -6.92
C ARG A 309 14.25 -1.70 -7.18
N VAL A 310 15.37 -1.72 -7.87
CA VAL A 310 16.18 -0.52 -8.12
C VAL A 310 16.13 -0.19 -9.60
N ARG A 311 15.86 1.06 -9.94
CA ARG A 311 16.04 1.60 -11.28
C ARG A 311 17.18 2.61 -11.27
N LEU A 312 18.22 2.37 -12.05
CA LEU A 312 19.31 3.32 -12.21
C LEU A 312 18.87 4.41 -13.20
N VAL A 313 18.98 5.68 -12.80
CA VAL A 313 18.57 6.82 -13.63
C VAL A 313 19.69 7.85 -13.73
N GLY A 314 19.52 8.83 -14.62
CA GLY A 314 20.47 9.94 -14.79
C GLY A 314 21.41 9.78 -15.98
N LYS A 315 22.22 10.82 -16.23
CA LYS A 315 23.16 10.89 -17.36
C LYS A 315 24.54 10.48 -16.88
N THR A 316 25.03 9.30 -17.28
CA THR A 316 26.28 8.74 -16.73
C THR A 316 27.20 8.18 -17.81
N SER A 317 28.50 8.43 -17.66
CA SER A 317 29.55 7.84 -18.50
C SER A 317 29.54 6.30 -18.50
N LEU A 318 28.87 5.68 -17.52
CA LEU A 318 28.70 4.24 -17.39
C LEU A 318 27.54 3.67 -18.23
N HIS A 319 26.75 4.49 -18.93
CA HIS A 319 25.53 4.05 -19.61
C HIS A 319 25.75 2.85 -20.54
N ALA A 320 26.77 2.90 -21.40
CA ALA A 320 27.08 1.80 -22.31
C ALA A 320 27.48 0.50 -21.60
N LEU A 321 28.02 0.58 -20.37
CA LEU A 321 28.31 -0.58 -19.54
C LEU A 321 27.04 -1.11 -18.87
N LEU A 322 26.22 -0.23 -18.29
CA LEU A 322 24.98 -0.58 -17.59
C LEU A 322 23.90 -1.13 -18.53
N ALA A 323 23.92 -0.75 -19.80
CA ALA A 323 23.03 -1.28 -20.83
C ALA A 323 23.29 -2.76 -21.17
N ARG A 324 24.41 -3.33 -20.69
CA ARG A 324 24.72 -4.75 -20.87
C ARG A 324 24.12 -5.57 -19.73
N GLU A 325 23.31 -6.58 -20.08
CA GLU A 325 22.59 -7.43 -19.12
C GLU A 325 23.54 -8.17 -18.16
N ASP A 326 24.69 -8.67 -18.64
CA ASP A 326 25.69 -9.35 -17.82
C ASP A 326 26.29 -8.43 -16.74
N ILE A 327 26.59 -7.19 -17.10
CA ILE A 327 27.10 -6.18 -16.16
C ILE A 327 26.02 -5.78 -15.15
N LEU A 328 24.78 -5.62 -15.59
CA LEU A 328 23.67 -5.25 -14.72
C LEU A 328 23.40 -6.37 -13.69
N GLU A 329 23.48 -7.63 -14.11
CA GLU A 329 23.35 -8.79 -13.23
C GLU A 329 24.51 -8.87 -12.22
N ASP A 330 25.75 -8.63 -12.64
CA ASP A 330 26.92 -8.55 -11.74
C ASP A 330 26.77 -7.44 -10.70
N VAL A 331 26.30 -6.25 -11.10
CA VAL A 331 26.04 -5.13 -10.17
C VAL A 331 24.95 -5.50 -9.18
N ARG A 332 23.85 -6.12 -9.64
CA ARG A 332 22.78 -6.64 -8.77
C ARG A 332 23.32 -7.67 -7.77
N GLY A 333 24.20 -8.56 -8.21
CA GLY A 333 24.90 -9.52 -7.36
C GLY A 333 25.70 -8.85 -6.25
N GLN A 334 26.53 -7.86 -6.59
CA GLN A 334 27.33 -7.11 -5.61
C GLN A 334 26.46 -6.34 -4.60
N ILE A 335 25.33 -5.76 -5.04
CA ILE A 335 24.35 -5.14 -4.14
C ILE A 335 23.83 -6.16 -3.12
N ASN A 336 23.47 -7.36 -3.58
CA ASN A 336 22.97 -8.44 -2.71
C ASN A 336 24.03 -8.99 -1.74
N GLU A 337 25.30 -8.94 -2.10
CA GLU A 337 26.42 -9.34 -1.23
C GLU A 337 26.79 -8.24 -0.21
N SER A 338 26.40 -6.99 -0.46
CA SER A 338 26.80 -5.83 0.34
C SER A 338 26.17 -5.80 1.74
N TYR A 339 24.93 -6.28 1.90
CA TYR A 339 24.25 -6.30 3.18
C TYR A 339 23.22 -7.44 3.29
N PRO A 340 23.34 -8.35 4.28
CA PRO A 340 22.57 -9.60 4.30
C PRO A 340 21.08 -9.43 4.58
N LEU A 341 20.64 -8.27 5.10
CA LEU A 341 19.23 -8.01 5.38
C LEU A 341 18.52 -7.30 4.22
N PHE A 342 19.23 -6.92 3.15
CA PHE A 342 18.63 -6.33 1.97
C PHE A 342 18.75 -7.27 0.77
N PHE A 343 17.73 -7.26 -0.09
CA PHE A 343 17.73 -8.02 -1.33
C PHE A 343 17.20 -7.20 -2.49
N CYS A 344 18.05 -6.98 -3.49
CA CYS A 344 17.70 -6.43 -4.78
C CYS A 344 17.08 -7.51 -5.68
N ASP A 345 15.75 -7.50 -5.77
CA ASP A 345 14.99 -8.45 -6.58
C ASP A 345 15.15 -8.18 -8.09
N GLY A 346 15.37 -6.92 -8.46
CA GLY A 346 15.54 -6.47 -9.82
C GLY A 346 16.32 -5.15 -9.87
N LEU A 347 17.17 -5.04 -10.88
CA LEU A 347 17.94 -3.85 -11.19
C LEU A 347 17.68 -3.49 -12.66
N ASP A 348 17.03 -2.35 -12.89
CA ASP A 348 16.69 -1.87 -14.23
C ASP A 348 17.59 -0.70 -14.62
N ASP A 349 18.13 -0.69 -15.84
CA ASP A 349 18.85 0.46 -16.39
C ASP A 349 17.89 1.41 -17.13
N ALA A 350 17.75 2.63 -16.62
CA ALA A 350 17.07 3.75 -17.25
C ALA A 350 17.99 4.97 -17.37
N THR A 351 19.30 4.75 -17.39
CA THR A 351 20.30 5.80 -17.58
C THR A 351 20.36 6.27 -19.04
N ASN A 352 21.01 7.41 -19.25
CA ASN A 352 21.33 7.92 -20.59
C ASN A 352 22.83 8.23 -20.69
N ALA A 353 23.38 8.15 -21.90
CA ALA A 353 24.74 8.63 -22.16
C ALA A 353 24.79 10.16 -22.01
N PRO A 354 25.86 10.73 -21.40
CA PRO A 354 26.10 12.15 -21.41
C PRO A 354 26.26 12.65 -22.85
N ILE A 355 25.72 13.84 -23.11
CA ILE A 355 25.77 14.44 -24.43
C ILE A 355 27.17 15.03 -24.66
N ASP A 356 27.93 14.45 -25.57
CA ASP A 356 29.15 15.07 -26.07
C ASP A 356 28.81 16.17 -27.09
N ARG A 357 28.58 17.38 -26.57
CA ARG A 357 28.26 18.55 -27.39
C ARG A 357 29.41 18.94 -28.32
N ALA A 358 30.66 18.55 -28.04
CA ALA A 358 31.79 18.83 -28.93
C ALA A 358 31.73 17.90 -30.14
N ALA A 359 31.54 16.59 -29.91
CA ALA A 359 31.34 15.62 -30.98
C ALA A 359 30.13 15.97 -31.87
N LEU A 360 28.98 16.32 -31.26
CA LEU A 360 27.78 16.73 -32.02
C LEU A 360 28.00 17.97 -32.90
N ARG A 361 28.91 18.87 -32.53
CA ARG A 361 29.27 20.03 -33.36
C ARG A 361 30.13 19.64 -34.56
N GLU A 362 30.96 18.61 -34.41
CA GLU A 362 31.87 18.14 -35.46
C GLU A 362 31.19 17.22 -36.49
N GLU A 363 30.12 16.51 -36.11
CA GLU A 363 29.43 15.55 -36.98
C GLU A 363 28.74 16.17 -38.22
N GLY A 364 28.57 17.49 -38.28
CA GLY A 364 28.04 18.20 -39.48
C GLY A 364 26.59 17.86 -39.86
N LEU A 365 25.85 17.17 -38.98
CA LEU A 365 24.44 16.77 -39.15
C LEU A 365 23.47 17.72 -38.41
N PHE A 366 22.17 17.42 -38.39
CA PHE A 366 21.14 18.23 -37.74
C PHE A 366 21.49 18.71 -36.31
N PRO A 367 22.07 17.88 -35.40
CA PRO A 367 22.49 18.35 -34.08
C PRO A 367 23.49 19.51 -34.10
N SER A 368 24.44 19.52 -35.06
CA SER A 368 25.42 20.61 -35.21
C SER A 368 24.76 21.93 -35.60
N VAL A 369 23.77 21.88 -36.51
CA VAL A 369 22.99 23.03 -36.96
C VAL A 369 22.12 23.53 -35.80
N PHE A 370 21.45 22.63 -35.10
CA PHE A 370 20.61 22.97 -33.95
C PHE A 370 21.42 23.66 -32.84
N LEU A 371 22.57 23.09 -32.44
CA LEU A 371 23.45 23.70 -31.43
C LEU A 371 23.91 25.10 -31.85
N SER A 372 24.24 25.29 -33.13
CA SER A 372 24.64 26.60 -33.67
C SER A 372 23.51 27.63 -33.64
N VAL A 373 22.28 27.21 -34.01
CA VAL A 373 21.09 28.07 -33.97
C VAL A 373 20.72 28.43 -32.54
N SER A 374 20.73 27.46 -31.63
CA SER A 374 20.44 27.67 -30.21
C SER A 374 21.47 28.61 -29.55
N GLU A 375 22.76 28.47 -29.88
CA GLU A 375 23.81 29.39 -29.42
C GLU A 375 23.59 30.82 -29.93
N ALA A 376 23.25 30.99 -31.22
CA ALA A 376 22.91 32.29 -31.79
C ALA A 376 21.66 32.91 -31.16
N GLN A 377 20.66 32.09 -30.80
CA GLN A 377 19.44 32.53 -30.13
C GLN A 377 19.72 32.96 -28.68
N ARG A 378 20.54 32.21 -27.93
CA ARG A 378 20.97 32.59 -26.57
C ARG A 378 21.74 33.91 -26.55
N ALA A 379 22.56 34.17 -27.58
CA ALA A 379 23.25 35.44 -27.73
C ALA A 379 22.32 36.63 -27.99
N ARG A 380 21.04 36.38 -28.30
CA ARG A 380 19.99 37.37 -28.60
C ARG A 380 18.77 37.17 -27.70
N ALA A 381 18.99 37.19 -26.39
CA ALA A 381 17.93 36.99 -25.40
C ALA A 381 16.76 38.00 -25.56
N ASP A 382 17.05 39.25 -25.92
CA ASP A 382 16.04 40.28 -26.14
C ASP A 382 15.10 39.94 -27.30
N ASP A 383 15.61 39.33 -28.38
CA ASP A 383 14.81 38.87 -29.52
C ASP A 383 13.86 37.73 -29.10
N SER A 384 14.32 36.84 -28.21
CA SER A 384 13.51 35.75 -27.68
C SER A 384 12.40 36.25 -26.75
N VAL A 385 12.68 37.28 -25.94
CA VAL A 385 11.67 37.95 -25.12
C VAL A 385 10.62 38.63 -26.01
N ALA A 386 11.05 39.34 -27.07
CA ALA A 386 10.15 40.00 -28.00
C ALA A 386 9.22 39.01 -28.72
N PHE A 387 9.77 37.88 -29.19
CA PHE A 387 8.97 36.80 -29.78
C PHE A 387 7.92 36.25 -28.80
N LEU A 388 8.32 35.94 -27.56
CA LEU A 388 7.39 35.45 -26.54
C LEU A 388 6.30 36.50 -26.19
N GLN A 389 6.63 37.78 -26.20
CA GLN A 389 5.65 38.86 -26.02
C GLN A 389 4.60 38.87 -27.13
N GLU A 390 5.00 38.70 -28.39
CA GLU A 390 4.08 38.61 -29.53
C GLU A 390 3.18 37.36 -29.44
N GLU A 391 3.74 36.20 -29.09
CA GLU A 391 2.97 34.94 -28.94
C GLU A 391 1.95 35.00 -27.80
N PHE A 392 2.32 35.60 -26.66
CA PHE A 392 1.37 35.80 -25.55
C PHE A 392 0.27 36.78 -25.95
N LEU A 393 0.60 37.87 -26.63
CA LEU A 393 -0.36 38.88 -27.08
C LEU A 393 -1.35 38.29 -28.09
N ALA A 394 -0.88 37.46 -29.03
CA ALA A 394 -1.71 36.75 -29.99
C ALA A 394 -2.75 35.82 -29.32
N LYS A 395 -2.46 35.35 -28.11
CA LYS A 395 -3.34 34.52 -27.26
C LYS A 395 -4.15 35.34 -26.25
N GLY A 396 -4.11 36.69 -26.33
CA GLY A 396 -4.82 37.58 -25.42
C GLY A 396 -4.23 37.64 -24.01
N ALA A 397 -2.97 37.23 -23.84
CA ALA A 397 -2.27 37.18 -22.56
C ALA A 397 -1.08 38.16 -22.53
N VAL A 398 -0.59 38.48 -21.32
CA VAL A 398 0.62 39.27 -21.11
C VAL A 398 1.73 38.33 -20.67
N LEU A 399 2.93 38.46 -21.26
CA LEU A 399 4.10 37.68 -20.86
C LEU A 399 4.43 37.97 -19.37
N PRO A 400 4.46 36.95 -18.49
CA PRO A 400 4.83 37.14 -17.11
C PRO A 400 6.27 37.64 -16.97
N ARG A 401 6.52 38.56 -16.03
CA ARG A 401 7.86 39.13 -15.80
C ARG A 401 8.90 38.09 -15.39
N SER A 402 8.51 37.05 -14.65
CA SER A 402 9.38 35.94 -14.27
C SER A 402 9.90 35.20 -15.50
N VAL A 403 9.01 34.88 -16.45
CA VAL A 403 9.38 34.23 -17.71
C VAL A 403 10.34 35.09 -18.52
N ALA A 404 10.07 36.40 -18.61
CA ALA A 404 10.95 37.35 -19.32
C ALA A 404 12.35 37.47 -18.68
N GLN A 405 12.45 37.31 -17.36
CA GLN A 405 13.72 37.36 -16.63
C GLN A 405 14.52 36.06 -16.74
N ASP A 406 13.83 34.93 -16.87
CA ASP A 406 14.43 33.59 -16.89
C ASP A 406 14.55 32.99 -18.31
N VAL A 407 14.32 33.76 -19.37
CA VAL A 407 14.37 33.27 -20.77
C VAL A 407 15.66 32.54 -21.09
N SER A 408 16.81 32.98 -20.56
CA SER A 408 18.09 32.31 -20.81
C SER A 408 18.13 30.89 -20.23
N ALA A 409 17.62 30.69 -19.01
CA ALA A 409 17.52 29.39 -18.37
C ALA A 409 16.50 28.48 -19.09
N LEU A 410 15.33 29.03 -19.43
CA LEU A 410 14.30 28.32 -20.20
C LEU A 410 14.81 27.90 -21.59
N THR A 411 15.61 28.72 -22.24
CA THR A 411 16.23 28.38 -23.54
C THR A 411 17.24 27.24 -23.39
N GLN A 412 18.00 27.22 -22.29
CA GLN A 412 18.92 26.12 -21.99
C GLN A 412 18.15 24.81 -21.71
N GLU A 413 17.08 24.87 -20.92
CA GLU A 413 16.23 23.71 -20.62
C GLU A 413 15.57 23.16 -21.90
N ALA A 414 15.07 24.04 -22.76
CA ALA A 414 14.52 23.67 -24.07
C ALA A 414 15.57 23.03 -24.99
N GLU A 415 16.80 23.55 -25.01
CA GLU A 415 17.91 22.93 -25.74
C GLU A 415 18.19 21.51 -25.23
N GLU A 416 18.26 21.33 -23.92
CA GLU A 416 18.52 20.02 -23.31
C GLU A 416 17.41 19.01 -23.64
N MET A 417 16.14 19.43 -23.58
CA MET A 417 15.00 18.58 -24.00
C MET A 417 15.10 18.16 -25.47
N VAL A 418 15.43 19.08 -26.38
CA VAL A 418 15.55 18.76 -27.81
C VAL A 418 16.71 17.80 -28.05
N LEU A 419 17.85 18.00 -27.39
CA LEU A 419 18.99 17.09 -27.53
C LEU A 419 18.69 15.70 -26.95
N ASP A 420 17.98 15.62 -25.82
CA ASP A 420 17.56 14.35 -25.23
C ASP A 420 16.61 13.59 -26.17
N LEU A 421 15.64 14.27 -26.79
CA LEU A 421 14.73 13.68 -27.78
C LEU A 421 15.46 13.19 -29.04
N LEU A 422 16.45 13.94 -29.51
CA LEU A 422 17.25 13.56 -30.68
C LEU A 422 18.09 12.30 -30.44
N ILE A 423 18.57 12.10 -29.22
CA ILE A 423 19.42 10.96 -28.84
C ILE A 423 18.58 9.72 -28.52
N GLN A 424 17.38 9.88 -27.95
CA GLN A 424 16.52 8.75 -27.61
C GLN A 424 16.07 7.95 -28.84
N GLY A 425 15.95 8.60 -30.01
CA GLY A 425 15.44 7.99 -31.24
C GLY A 425 13.99 7.49 -31.09
N ASP A 426 13.31 7.17 -32.21
CA ASP A 426 12.03 6.45 -32.15
C ASP A 426 12.26 5.07 -31.52
N ARG A 427 12.20 4.97 -30.19
CA ARG A 427 12.01 3.70 -29.51
C ARG A 427 10.56 3.26 -29.76
N PRO A 428 10.33 2.07 -30.33
CA PRO A 428 8.97 1.56 -30.55
C PRO A 428 8.17 1.37 -29.26
#